data_AF-A0A5J4Q650-F1
#
_entry.id   AF-A0A5J4Q650-F1
#
_cell.length_a   1.000
_cell.length_b   1.000
_cell.length_c   1.000
_cell.angle_alpha   90.00
_cell.angle_beta   90.00
_cell.angle_gamma   90.00
#
_symmetry.space_group_name_H-M   'P 1'
#
loop_
_entity.id
_entity.type
_entity.pdbx_description
1 polymer ?
#
loop_
_entity_poly.entity_id
_entity_poly.type
_entity_poly.pdbx_seq_one_letter_code
_entity_poly.pdbx_strand_id
1 'polypeptide(L)'
;MNIIRYINLRKYKNSKLVYYLKNFIRYYTPKVFLRKDLPGSFSHLSKYDESYLLDRVNYYNKLDEIIPASDEMVLLSAFKRPKKKRGQSVFSAYFFDSYQYTRYFPNHLKAAFLFGDVIYIPETPSITKSRPIHGNNTNSVILNLDKARHFMFVKDKSRFQDKKDMLVGRAYVTQPHRIKFWEMYFNHPLCDLGQINKNNHPEWMVEPMTIGEHLKYKFILCIEGNDVATNLKWVMSSNSLAVMPRPRYETWFMEGRLIPNYHYIEIKADYSDLEDKLTYYIHHIDEALQI
;
A
#
# COMPACT_ATOMS: atom_id res chain seq x y z
N MET A 1 -25.42 -5.66 -12.66
CA MET A 1 -24.78 -5.84 -11.33
C MET A 1 -25.80 -5.49 -10.25
N ASN A 2 -26.15 -6.43 -9.36
CA ASN A 2 -27.16 -6.22 -8.30
C ASN A 2 -26.69 -5.12 -7.30
N ILE A 3 -27.60 -4.25 -6.85
CA ILE A 3 -27.37 -3.17 -5.88
C ILE A 3 -26.67 -3.69 -4.62
N ILE A 4 -27.07 -4.86 -4.11
CA ILE A 4 -26.46 -5.49 -2.93
C ILE A 4 -24.98 -5.79 -3.18
N ARG A 5 -24.64 -6.34 -4.35
CA ARG A 5 -23.24 -6.62 -4.72
C ARG A 5 -22.42 -5.35 -4.82
N TYR A 6 -23.00 -4.27 -5.37
CA TYR A 6 -22.32 -2.98 -5.44
C TYR A 6 -22.03 -2.38 -4.06
N ILE A 7 -22.98 -2.46 -3.12
CA ILE A 7 -22.78 -2.03 -1.73
C ILE A 7 -21.67 -2.85 -1.08
N ASN A 8 -21.70 -4.18 -1.21
CA ASN A 8 -20.68 -5.07 -0.65
C ASN A 8 -19.27 -4.82 -1.23
N LEU A 9 -19.17 -4.46 -2.52
CA LEU A 9 -17.90 -4.09 -3.16
C LEU A 9 -17.28 -2.81 -2.58
N ARG A 10 -18.09 -1.96 -1.95
CA ARG A 10 -17.67 -0.68 -1.37
C ARG A 10 -17.63 -0.67 0.15
N LYS A 11 -18.18 -1.69 0.83
CA LYS A 11 -18.30 -1.78 2.30
C LYS A 11 -17.04 -1.39 3.07
N TYR A 12 -15.88 -1.87 2.62
CA TYR A 12 -14.59 -1.63 3.30
C TYR A 12 -13.73 -0.56 2.62
N LYS A 13 -14.21 0.05 1.52
CA LYS A 13 -13.44 1.03 0.77
C LYS A 13 -13.62 2.41 1.38
N ASN A 14 -12.51 3.15 1.48
CA ASN A 14 -12.55 4.54 1.90
C ASN A 14 -13.47 5.36 0.96
N SER A 15 -14.31 6.22 1.55
CA SER A 15 -15.19 7.09 0.78
C SER A 15 -14.37 8.15 0.04
N LYS A 16 -14.32 8.03 -1.30
CA LYS A 16 -13.67 9.03 -2.16
C LYS A 16 -14.27 10.42 -1.98
N LEU A 17 -15.60 10.51 -1.80
CA LEU A 17 -16.28 11.79 -1.62
C LEU A 17 -15.80 12.50 -0.35
N VAL A 18 -15.81 11.80 0.78
CA VAL A 18 -15.35 12.34 2.07
C VAL A 18 -13.86 12.70 2.00
N TYR A 19 -13.06 11.83 1.37
CA TYR A 19 -11.63 12.08 1.15
C TYR A 19 -11.39 13.39 0.37
N TYR A 20 -12.06 13.58 -0.77
CA TYR A 20 -11.86 14.79 -1.58
C TYR A 20 -12.43 16.03 -0.90
N LEU A 21 -13.59 15.95 -0.24
CA LEU A 21 -14.16 17.08 0.50
C LEU A 21 -13.20 17.59 1.58
N LYS A 22 -12.68 16.68 2.42
CA LYS A 22 -11.69 17.02 3.46
C LYS A 22 -10.44 17.68 2.87
N ASN A 23 -9.96 17.16 1.73
CA ASN A 23 -8.78 17.70 1.06
C ASN A 23 -9.02 19.04 0.38
N PHE A 24 -10.22 19.31 -0.16
CA PHE A 24 -10.57 20.62 -0.70
C PHE A 24 -10.66 21.68 0.39
N ILE A 25 -11.34 21.38 1.50
CA ILE A 25 -11.37 22.28 2.67
C ILE A 25 -9.93 22.62 3.07
N ARG A 26 -9.09 21.60 3.24
CA ARG A 26 -7.67 21.75 3.57
C ARG A 26 -6.90 22.59 2.54
N TYR A 27 -7.14 22.39 1.26
CA TYR A 27 -6.43 23.09 0.19
C TYR A 27 -6.69 24.59 0.22
N TYR A 28 -7.94 24.98 0.49
CA TYR A 28 -8.36 26.38 0.54
C TYR A 28 -8.18 27.07 1.89
N THR A 29 -7.99 26.31 2.99
CA THR A 29 -7.66 26.92 4.29
C THR A 29 -6.33 27.68 4.23
N PRO A 30 -6.28 28.98 4.57
CA PRO A 30 -5.06 29.79 4.53
C PRO A 30 -3.93 29.25 5.44
N LYS A 31 -2.68 29.31 4.96
CA LYS A 31 -1.50 28.81 5.69
C LYS A 31 -1.23 29.54 7.02
N VAL A 32 -1.70 30.78 7.15
CA VAL A 32 -1.47 31.64 8.33
C VAL A 32 -2.08 31.02 9.60
N PHE A 33 -3.22 30.32 9.47
CA PHE A 33 -3.87 29.66 10.61
C PHE A 33 -3.09 28.44 11.11
N LEU A 34 -2.40 27.73 10.20
CA LEU A 34 -1.68 26.49 10.54
C LEU A 34 -0.43 26.73 11.38
N ARG A 35 0.27 27.84 11.15
CA ARG A 35 1.51 28.16 11.87
C ARG A 35 1.24 28.52 13.33
N LYS A 36 0.06 29.05 13.63
CA LYS A 36 -0.36 29.37 15.00
C LYS A 36 -0.63 28.12 15.83
N ASP A 37 -1.17 27.07 15.20
CA ASP A 37 -1.52 25.78 15.86
C ASP A 37 -0.36 24.76 15.89
N LEU A 38 0.80 25.10 15.32
CA LEU A 38 1.97 24.21 15.27
C LEU A 38 2.48 23.82 16.67
N PRO A 39 2.63 24.73 17.65
CA PRO A 39 3.06 24.37 19.00
C PRO A 39 2.09 23.41 19.69
N GLY A 40 0.78 23.58 19.47
CA GLY A 40 -0.24 22.66 19.97
C GLY A 40 -0.14 21.28 19.33
N SER A 41 0.23 21.20 18.06
CA SER A 41 0.48 19.92 17.40
C SER A 41 1.73 19.22 17.96
N PHE A 42 2.78 19.99 18.27
CA PHE A 42 4.03 19.46 18.84
C PHE A 42 3.90 19.05 20.31
N SER A 43 3.02 19.67 21.09
CA SER A 43 2.80 19.27 22.49
C SER A 43 2.32 17.82 22.61
N HIS A 44 1.63 17.30 21.59
CA HIS A 44 1.23 15.91 21.52
C HIS A 44 2.38 14.93 21.35
N LEU A 45 3.56 15.36 20.89
CA LEU A 45 4.73 14.49 20.78
C LEU A 45 5.20 13.99 22.15
N SER A 46 5.00 14.77 23.22
CA SER A 46 5.34 14.37 24.60
C SER A 46 4.60 13.11 25.08
N LYS A 47 3.53 12.70 24.39
CA LYS A 47 2.75 11.49 24.70
C LYS A 47 3.35 10.21 24.12
N TYR A 48 4.36 10.33 23.26
CA TYR A 48 4.96 9.19 22.56
C TYR A 48 6.42 9.04 22.96
N ASP A 49 6.91 7.81 22.88
CA ASP A 49 8.33 7.53 23.06
C ASP A 49 9.16 8.20 21.95
N GLU A 50 10.12 9.03 22.34
CA GLU A 50 10.93 9.82 21.41
C GLU A 50 11.80 8.92 20.53
N SER A 51 12.39 7.86 21.10
CA SER A 51 13.25 6.94 20.36
C SER A 51 12.48 6.22 19.25
N TYR A 52 11.24 5.80 19.54
CA TYR A 52 10.34 5.20 18.57
C TYR A 52 9.93 6.21 17.48
N LEU A 53 9.64 7.46 17.83
CA LEU A 53 9.33 8.49 16.83
C LEU A 53 10.51 8.74 15.89
N LEU A 54 11.72 8.90 16.44
CA LEU A 54 12.94 9.13 15.67
C LEU A 54 13.27 7.94 14.78
N ASP A 55 13.17 6.71 15.30
CA ASP A 55 13.35 5.49 14.51
C ASP A 55 12.41 5.46 13.30
N ARG A 56 11.13 5.82 13.48
CA ARG A 56 10.17 5.88 12.36
C ARG A 56 10.47 7.01 11.39
N VAL A 57 10.83 8.19 11.86
CA VAL A 57 11.20 9.33 11.01
C VAL A 57 12.41 8.97 10.15
N ASN A 58 13.45 8.41 10.77
CA ASN A 58 14.69 7.99 10.11
C ASN A 58 14.46 6.81 9.16
N TYR A 59 13.47 5.96 9.42
CA TYR A 59 13.08 4.92 8.47
C TYR A 59 12.57 5.50 7.14
N TYR A 60 11.70 6.51 7.20
CA TYR A 60 11.10 7.11 6.01
C TYR A 60 12.01 8.12 5.31
N ASN A 61 12.80 8.87 6.08
CA ASN A 61 13.76 9.84 5.60
C ASN A 61 15.17 9.43 6.05
N LYS A 62 15.97 8.91 5.11
CA LYS A 62 17.33 8.43 5.37
C LYS A 62 18.41 9.43 4.97
N LEU A 63 18.02 10.65 4.58
CA LEU A 63 18.98 11.71 4.27
C LEU A 63 19.78 12.06 5.53
N ASP A 64 21.08 11.88 5.45
CA ASP A 64 22.07 12.16 6.49
C ASP A 64 22.94 13.38 6.14
N GLU A 65 22.94 13.80 4.88
CA GLU A 65 23.68 14.97 4.39
C GLU A 65 22.77 16.07 3.84
N ILE A 66 23.25 17.31 3.90
CA ILE A 66 22.59 18.47 3.27
C ILE A 66 22.93 18.47 1.79
N ILE A 67 21.96 18.13 0.95
CA ILE A 67 22.10 18.11 -0.50
C ILE A 67 21.57 19.43 -1.09
N PRO A 68 22.31 20.11 -1.98
CA PRO A 68 21.82 21.30 -2.67
C PRO A 68 20.54 21.02 -3.45
N ALA A 69 19.60 21.97 -3.42
CA ALA A 69 18.36 21.83 -4.16
C ALA A 69 18.62 21.93 -5.67
N SER A 70 18.25 20.90 -6.42
CA SER A 70 18.28 20.90 -7.89
C SER A 70 17.24 21.87 -8.47
N ASP A 71 17.50 22.39 -9.68
CA ASP A 71 16.55 23.21 -10.43
C ASP A 71 15.34 22.44 -10.93
N GLU A 72 15.41 21.11 -10.96
CA GLU A 72 14.29 20.23 -11.27
C GLU A 72 13.26 20.14 -10.14
N MET A 73 13.63 20.57 -8.93
CA MET A 73 12.72 20.57 -7.78
C MET A 73 11.68 21.69 -7.90
N VAL A 74 10.45 21.39 -7.48
CA VAL A 74 9.32 22.32 -7.57
C VAL A 74 9.30 23.23 -6.35
N LEU A 75 9.23 24.55 -6.57
CA LEU A 75 8.93 25.50 -5.49
C LEU A 75 7.56 25.18 -4.87
N LEU A 76 7.47 25.19 -3.54
CA LEU A 76 6.20 24.97 -2.84
C LEU A 76 5.15 26.05 -3.15
N SER A 77 5.55 27.24 -3.58
CA SER A 77 4.65 28.27 -4.13
C SER A 77 3.97 27.83 -5.43
N ALA A 78 4.69 27.10 -6.29
CA ALA A 78 4.28 26.58 -7.59
C ALA A 78 3.64 25.18 -7.51
N PHE A 79 3.76 24.48 -6.37
CA PHE A 79 3.10 23.19 -6.13
C PHE A 79 1.57 23.37 -6.00
N LYS A 80 0.88 23.38 -7.14
CA LYS A 80 -0.57 23.55 -7.26
C LYS A 80 -1.25 22.26 -7.70
N ARG A 81 -2.55 22.16 -7.42
CA ARG A 81 -3.36 21.01 -7.83
C ARG A 81 -3.25 20.81 -9.35
N PRO A 82 -2.88 19.61 -9.82
CA PRO A 82 -2.77 19.35 -11.25
C PRO A 82 -4.16 19.47 -11.91
N LYS A 83 -4.20 20.19 -13.04
CA LYS A 83 -5.41 20.28 -13.88
C LYS A 83 -5.49 19.06 -14.78
N LYS A 84 -6.67 18.44 -14.87
CA LYS A 84 -6.90 17.33 -15.81
C LYS A 84 -6.82 17.87 -17.24
N LYS A 85 -5.80 17.46 -17.99
CA LYS A 85 -5.78 17.60 -19.45
C LYS A 85 -6.48 16.40 -20.08
N ARG A 86 -7.09 16.58 -21.26
CA ARG A 86 -7.75 15.50 -21.99
C ARG A 86 -6.74 14.36 -22.25
N GLY A 87 -7.11 13.12 -21.89
CA GLY A 87 -6.26 11.94 -22.07
C GLY A 87 -5.23 11.66 -20.97
N GLN A 88 -5.07 12.51 -19.96
CA GLN A 88 -4.07 12.30 -18.90
C GLN A 88 -4.69 11.81 -17.58
N SER A 89 -4.02 10.83 -16.97
CA SER A 89 -4.26 10.47 -15.57
C SER A 89 -3.78 11.61 -14.67
N VAL A 90 -4.56 11.95 -13.64
CA VAL A 90 -4.23 13.05 -12.73
C VAL A 90 -3.88 12.47 -11.38
N PHE A 91 -2.67 12.74 -10.91
CA PHE A 91 -2.20 12.38 -9.57
C PHE A 91 -2.80 13.26 -8.47
N SER A 92 -4.12 13.51 -8.52
CA SER A 92 -4.82 14.36 -7.54
C SER A 92 -4.69 13.81 -6.12
N ALA A 93 -4.76 12.49 -5.96
CA ALA A 93 -4.62 11.86 -4.64
C ALA A 93 -3.23 12.12 -4.05
N TYR A 94 -2.17 11.83 -4.80
CA TYR A 94 -0.78 12.09 -4.43
C TYR A 94 -0.52 13.58 -4.13
N PHE A 95 -1.07 14.48 -4.96
CA PHE A 95 -0.99 15.91 -4.72
C PHE A 95 -1.61 16.28 -3.37
N PHE A 96 -2.85 15.85 -3.10
CA PHE A 96 -3.54 16.20 -1.86
C PHE A 96 -2.88 15.57 -0.63
N ASP A 97 -2.37 14.35 -0.74
CA ASP A 97 -1.64 13.67 0.32
C ASP A 97 -0.31 14.36 0.62
N SER A 98 0.40 14.84 -0.41
CA SER A 98 1.62 15.65 -0.23
C SER A 98 1.29 17.02 0.37
N TYR A 99 0.29 17.72 -0.19
CA TYR A 99 -0.14 19.05 0.24
C TYR A 99 -0.60 19.07 1.70
N GLN A 100 -1.10 17.94 2.22
CA GLN A 100 -1.44 17.80 3.63
C GLN A 100 -0.29 18.24 4.55
N TYR A 101 0.95 17.92 4.16
CA TYR A 101 2.14 18.16 4.97
C TYR A 101 2.94 19.37 4.47
N THR A 102 3.11 19.53 3.16
CA THR A 102 3.92 20.63 2.58
C THR A 102 3.33 22.01 2.84
N ARG A 103 2.03 22.10 3.15
CA ARG A 103 1.36 23.37 3.48
C ARG A 103 1.85 24.03 4.78
N TYR A 104 2.54 23.29 5.66
CA TYR A 104 3.14 23.85 6.88
C TYR A 104 4.48 24.57 6.61
N PHE A 105 5.10 24.31 5.46
CA PHE A 105 6.42 24.82 5.12
C PHE A 105 6.36 26.17 4.36
N PRO A 106 7.41 27.01 4.46
CA PRO A 106 7.55 28.24 3.65
C PRO A 106 7.46 28.01 2.14
N ASN A 107 6.85 28.97 1.44
CA ASN A 107 6.60 28.87 0.00
C ASN A 107 7.87 28.92 -0.88
N HIS A 108 8.98 29.44 -0.36
CA HIS A 108 10.25 29.54 -1.09
C HIS A 108 11.06 28.23 -1.07
N LEU A 109 10.69 27.26 -0.22
CA LEU A 109 11.34 25.95 -0.22
C LEU A 109 10.98 25.17 -1.49
N LYS A 110 11.90 24.31 -1.93
CA LYS A 110 11.72 23.40 -3.06
C LYS A 110 11.52 21.96 -2.57
N ALA A 111 10.84 21.14 -3.37
CA ALA A 111 10.73 19.70 -3.16
C ALA A 111 10.56 18.97 -4.50
N ALA A 112 11.16 17.78 -4.63
CA ALA A 112 10.88 16.86 -5.72
C ALA A 112 9.80 15.84 -5.32
N PHE A 113 8.95 15.48 -6.28
CA PHE A 113 7.88 14.51 -6.09
C PHE A 113 7.88 13.50 -7.23
N LEU A 114 7.94 12.22 -6.91
CA LEU A 114 7.77 11.14 -7.88
C LEU A 114 6.48 10.40 -7.54
N PHE A 115 5.42 10.76 -8.27
CA PHE A 115 4.09 10.17 -8.09
C PHE A 115 3.91 8.91 -8.94
N GLY A 116 3.19 7.95 -8.40
CA GLY A 116 2.96 6.64 -9.00
C GLY A 116 3.71 5.53 -8.27
N ASP A 117 3.93 4.44 -8.99
CA ASP A 117 4.64 3.25 -8.53
C ASP A 117 6.13 3.45 -8.82
N VAL A 118 6.91 3.80 -7.80
CA VAL A 118 8.35 4.08 -7.94
C VAL A 118 9.13 2.86 -7.48
N ILE A 119 9.79 2.20 -8.42
CA ILE A 119 10.51 0.93 -8.23
C ILE A 119 12.03 1.06 -8.40
N TYR A 120 12.52 2.29 -8.47
CA TYR A 120 13.93 2.63 -8.60
C TYR A 120 14.31 3.67 -7.54
N ILE A 121 15.61 3.83 -7.30
CA ILE A 121 16.13 4.86 -6.40
C ILE A 121 16.42 6.09 -7.27
N PRO A 122 15.82 7.27 -6.97
CA PRO A 122 16.06 8.48 -7.75
C PRO A 122 17.44 9.08 -7.44
N GLU A 123 18.00 9.78 -8.41
CA GLU A 123 19.29 10.49 -8.26
C GLU A 123 19.18 11.71 -7.35
N THR A 124 18.01 12.36 -7.34
CA THR A 124 17.71 13.51 -6.50
C THR A 124 16.75 13.12 -5.36
N PRO A 125 16.98 13.58 -4.12
CA PRO A 125 16.05 13.38 -3.01
C PRO A 125 14.63 13.77 -3.36
N SER A 126 13.75 12.76 -3.39
CA SER A 126 12.39 12.90 -3.89
C SER A 126 11.39 12.25 -2.95
N ILE A 127 10.24 12.91 -2.78
CA ILE A 127 9.11 12.34 -2.05
C ILE A 127 8.41 11.32 -2.95
N THR A 128 8.34 10.07 -2.49
CA THR A 128 7.74 8.95 -3.23
C THR A 128 6.67 8.23 -2.39
N LYS A 129 5.77 7.51 -3.06
CA LYS A 129 4.82 6.60 -2.40
C LYS A 129 5.51 5.29 -2.00
N SER A 130 6.29 4.78 -2.94
CA SER A 130 6.99 3.50 -2.84
C SER A 130 8.47 3.64 -3.18
N ARG A 131 9.29 2.68 -2.72
CA ARG A 131 10.71 2.55 -3.06
C ARG A 131 11.18 1.10 -2.95
N PRO A 132 12.31 0.73 -3.58
CA PRO A 132 13.01 -0.52 -3.26
C PRO A 132 13.42 -0.58 -1.78
N ILE A 133 13.23 -1.73 -1.14
CA ILE A 133 13.68 -1.95 0.26
C ILE A 133 15.21 -2.05 0.32
N HIS A 134 15.82 -2.71 -0.65
CA HIS A 134 17.26 -2.92 -0.75
C HIS A 134 17.95 -1.84 -1.60
N GLY A 135 19.26 -1.69 -1.41
CA GLY A 135 20.09 -0.68 -2.07
C GLY A 135 20.20 0.62 -1.28
N ASN A 136 20.91 1.60 -1.83
CA ASN A 136 21.08 2.92 -1.22
C ASN A 136 19.85 3.82 -1.48
N ASN A 137 18.73 3.52 -0.83
CA ASN A 137 17.47 4.21 -1.05
C ASN A 137 17.33 5.55 -0.31
N THR A 138 18.45 6.19 0.04
CA THR A 138 18.52 7.46 0.78
C THR A 138 17.75 8.60 0.11
N ASN A 139 17.78 8.68 -1.22
CA ASN A 139 17.04 9.68 -1.99
C ASN A 139 15.54 9.39 -2.12
N SER A 140 15.07 8.21 -1.72
CA SER A 140 13.66 7.84 -1.76
C SER A 140 12.99 8.16 -0.43
N VAL A 141 12.56 9.41 -0.25
CA VAL A 141 11.86 9.85 0.98
C VAL A 141 10.40 9.40 0.91
N ILE A 142 9.98 8.52 1.82
CA ILE A 142 8.64 7.95 1.80
C ILE A 142 7.64 8.86 2.50
N LEU A 143 6.51 9.12 1.83
CA LEU A 143 5.34 9.75 2.44
C LEU A 143 4.10 8.89 2.27
N ASN A 144 3.12 9.06 3.16
CA ASN A 144 1.83 8.38 3.06
C ASN A 144 0.97 8.92 1.90
N LEU A 145 1.27 8.48 0.68
CA LEU A 145 0.64 8.90 -0.57
C LEU A 145 -0.34 7.85 -1.11
N ASP A 146 -1.30 8.31 -1.93
CA ASP A 146 -2.43 7.54 -2.44
C ASP A 146 -3.18 6.77 -1.32
N LYS A 147 -3.23 7.41 -0.14
CA LYS A 147 -3.50 6.69 1.11
C LYS A 147 -4.92 6.17 1.20
N ALA A 148 -5.87 6.88 0.57
CA ALA A 148 -7.27 6.44 0.50
C ALA A 148 -7.42 5.11 -0.23
N ARG A 149 -6.52 4.78 -1.15
CA ARG A 149 -6.52 3.51 -1.88
C ARG A 149 -5.76 2.41 -1.13
N HIS A 150 -4.62 2.74 -0.53
CA HIS A 150 -3.68 1.76 0.03
C HIS A 150 -3.94 1.44 1.52
N PHE A 151 -4.43 2.40 2.30
CA PHE A 151 -4.64 2.25 3.74
C PHE A 151 -6.13 2.03 4.03
N MET A 152 -6.59 0.84 3.63
CA MET A 152 -7.90 0.31 4.02
C MET A 152 -7.65 -0.79 5.06
N PHE A 153 -8.48 -0.81 6.09
CA PHE A 153 -8.43 -1.82 7.13
C PHE A 153 -9.83 -2.41 7.30
N VAL A 154 -9.90 -3.70 7.62
CA VAL A 154 -11.16 -4.37 7.87
C VAL A 154 -11.31 -4.69 9.35
N LYS A 155 -12.56 -4.89 9.76
CA LYS A 155 -12.88 -5.51 11.04
C LYS A 155 -13.49 -6.87 10.74
N ASP A 156 -12.62 -7.86 10.59
CA ASP A 156 -13.03 -9.23 10.35
C ASP A 156 -13.59 -9.85 11.62
N LYS A 157 -14.75 -10.50 11.51
CA LYS A 157 -15.42 -11.17 12.64
C LYS A 157 -15.38 -12.68 12.51
N SER A 158 -14.98 -13.21 11.35
CA SER A 158 -14.86 -14.64 11.11
C SER A 158 -13.60 -15.15 11.81
N ARG A 159 -13.70 -16.27 12.52
CA ARG A 159 -12.53 -16.92 13.12
C ARG A 159 -11.70 -17.59 12.02
N PHE A 160 -10.39 -17.69 12.21
CA PHE A 160 -9.50 -18.32 11.24
C PHE A 160 -9.91 -19.77 10.96
N GLN A 161 -10.28 -20.51 12.01
CA GLN A 161 -10.66 -21.92 11.94
C GLN A 161 -11.93 -22.18 11.13
N ASP A 162 -12.83 -21.21 11.03
CA ASP A 162 -14.11 -21.35 10.30
C ASP A 162 -13.97 -21.01 8.80
N LYS A 163 -12.78 -20.59 8.36
CA LYS A 163 -12.51 -20.21 6.97
C LYS A 163 -12.08 -21.43 6.16
N LYS A 164 -12.27 -21.35 4.84
CA LYS A 164 -11.86 -22.39 3.90
C LYS A 164 -10.34 -22.59 3.92
N ASP A 165 -9.90 -23.84 3.96
CA ASP A 165 -8.51 -24.30 3.82
C ASP A 165 -7.96 -24.11 2.40
N MET A 166 -7.98 -22.87 1.91
CA MET A 166 -7.63 -22.56 0.54
C MET A 166 -7.10 -21.14 0.42
N LEU A 167 -6.15 -20.96 -0.50
CA LEU A 167 -5.65 -19.66 -0.90
C LEU A 167 -6.61 -19.02 -1.89
N VAL A 168 -6.98 -17.76 -1.68
CA VAL A 168 -7.73 -16.97 -2.65
C VAL A 168 -6.91 -15.83 -3.23
N GLY A 169 -7.03 -15.61 -4.54
CA GLY A 169 -6.36 -14.53 -5.25
C GLY A 169 -7.22 -13.94 -6.36
N ARG A 170 -7.36 -12.61 -6.38
CA ARG A 170 -7.90 -11.85 -7.51
C ARG A 170 -6.93 -10.75 -7.87
N ALA A 171 -6.33 -10.82 -9.05
CA ALA A 171 -5.25 -9.91 -9.42
C ALA A 171 -5.34 -9.42 -10.87
N TYR A 172 -4.60 -8.33 -11.12
CA TYR A 172 -4.22 -7.97 -12.48
C TYR A 172 -3.01 -8.82 -12.83
N VAL A 173 -3.15 -9.76 -13.77
CA VAL A 173 -2.11 -10.72 -14.12
C VAL A 173 -1.42 -10.24 -15.40
N THR A 174 -0.47 -9.33 -15.24
CA THR A 174 0.28 -8.73 -16.36
C THR A 174 1.78 -8.84 -16.18
N GLN A 175 2.28 -8.79 -14.94
CA GLN A 175 3.69 -8.90 -14.66
C GLN A 175 4.15 -10.36 -14.79
N PRO A 176 5.38 -10.62 -15.29
CA PRO A 176 5.88 -11.99 -15.49
C PRO A 176 5.80 -12.87 -14.24
N HIS A 177 6.11 -12.31 -13.06
CA HIS A 177 6.05 -13.07 -11.81
C HIS A 177 4.61 -13.39 -11.38
N ARG A 178 3.60 -12.62 -11.80
CA ARG A 178 2.19 -13.00 -11.57
C ARG A 178 1.72 -14.04 -12.57
N ILE A 179 2.13 -13.91 -13.84
CA ILE A 179 1.83 -14.91 -14.88
C ILE A 179 2.36 -16.27 -14.44
N LYS A 180 3.63 -16.35 -14.02
CA LYS A 180 4.24 -17.57 -13.48
C LYS A 180 3.42 -18.21 -12.34
N PHE A 181 2.94 -17.40 -11.40
CA PHE A 181 2.12 -17.92 -10.30
C PHE A 181 0.80 -18.53 -10.80
N TRP A 182 0.15 -17.88 -11.77
CA TRP A 182 -1.08 -18.39 -12.38
C TRP A 182 -0.84 -19.66 -13.20
N GLU A 183 0.24 -19.72 -13.98
CA GLU A 183 0.62 -20.93 -14.72
C GLU A 183 0.79 -22.15 -13.79
N MET A 184 1.39 -21.94 -12.62
CA MET A 184 1.63 -23.01 -11.65
C MET A 184 0.36 -23.42 -10.90
N TYR A 185 -0.49 -22.45 -10.50
CA TYR A 185 -1.49 -22.69 -9.46
C TYR A 185 -2.95 -22.41 -9.84
N PHE A 186 -3.26 -21.97 -11.07
CA PHE A 186 -4.63 -21.56 -11.43
C PHE A 186 -5.70 -22.64 -11.20
N ASN A 187 -5.39 -23.90 -11.54
CA ASN A 187 -6.28 -25.05 -11.35
C ASN A 187 -5.88 -25.93 -10.15
N HIS A 188 -5.07 -25.41 -9.22
CA HIS A 188 -4.56 -26.19 -8.10
C HIS A 188 -5.62 -26.32 -6.98
N PRO A 189 -5.82 -27.51 -6.37
CA PRO A 189 -6.89 -27.74 -5.38
C PRO A 189 -6.79 -26.89 -4.11
N LEU A 190 -5.60 -26.39 -3.77
CA LEU A 190 -5.38 -25.46 -2.65
C LEU A 190 -5.58 -23.98 -3.03
N CYS A 191 -6.05 -23.67 -4.24
CA CYS A 191 -6.07 -22.33 -4.79
C CYS A 191 -7.40 -21.99 -5.50
N ASP A 192 -7.96 -20.82 -5.18
CA ASP A 192 -9.06 -20.17 -5.90
C ASP A 192 -8.52 -18.85 -6.48
N LEU A 193 -8.00 -18.94 -7.70
CA LEU A 193 -7.33 -17.84 -8.38
C LEU A 193 -8.17 -17.26 -9.52
N GLY A 194 -7.87 -16.01 -9.87
CA GLY A 194 -8.65 -15.29 -10.85
C GLY A 194 -7.98 -14.02 -11.36
N GLN A 195 -7.92 -13.89 -12.68
CA GLN A 195 -7.55 -12.68 -13.38
C GLN A 195 -8.78 -11.77 -13.53
N ILE A 196 -8.64 -10.49 -13.19
CA ILE A 196 -9.75 -9.50 -13.26
C ILE A 196 -9.50 -8.38 -14.27
N ASN A 197 -8.41 -8.45 -15.03
CA ASN A 197 -8.09 -7.58 -16.15
C ASN A 197 -8.15 -8.37 -17.45
N LYS A 198 -8.61 -7.78 -18.55
CA LYS A 198 -8.49 -8.42 -19.86
C LYS A 198 -7.01 -8.59 -20.23
N ASN A 199 -6.62 -9.80 -20.63
CA ASN A 199 -5.27 -10.12 -21.09
C ASN A 199 -5.32 -11.36 -22.02
N ASN A 200 -4.16 -11.84 -22.46
CA ASN A 200 -3.96 -12.97 -23.37
C ASN A 200 -4.38 -14.35 -22.80
N HIS A 201 -4.76 -14.43 -21.52
CA HIS A 201 -5.21 -15.65 -20.84
C HIS A 201 -6.69 -15.53 -20.45
N PRO A 202 -7.64 -15.70 -21.40
CA PRO A 202 -9.07 -15.64 -21.11
C PRO A 202 -9.54 -16.75 -20.16
N GLU A 203 -8.86 -17.88 -20.13
CA GLU A 203 -9.14 -19.02 -19.23
C GLU A 203 -8.98 -18.66 -17.75
N TRP A 204 -8.15 -17.66 -17.43
CA TRP A 204 -7.98 -17.17 -16.06
C TRP A 204 -9.01 -16.13 -15.63
N MET A 205 -9.84 -15.65 -16.56
CA MET A 205 -10.76 -14.56 -16.31
C MET A 205 -11.91 -14.98 -15.41
N VAL A 206 -12.07 -14.28 -14.31
CA VAL A 206 -13.21 -14.45 -13.41
C VAL A 206 -13.77 -13.11 -12.97
N GLU A 207 -14.98 -13.16 -12.42
CA GLU A 207 -15.59 -11.97 -11.83
C GLU A 207 -14.81 -11.49 -10.58
N PRO A 208 -14.67 -10.16 -10.39
CA PRO A 208 -14.06 -9.62 -9.19
C PRO A 208 -14.83 -10.01 -7.91
N MET A 209 -14.07 -10.35 -6.87
CA MET A 209 -14.59 -10.58 -5.52
C MET A 209 -14.52 -9.32 -4.65
N THR A 210 -15.48 -9.18 -3.77
CA THR A 210 -15.50 -8.25 -2.64
C THR A 210 -14.46 -8.67 -1.61
N ILE A 211 -14.03 -7.73 -0.75
CA ILE A 211 -13.15 -8.08 0.38
C ILE A 211 -13.85 -9.10 1.30
N GLY A 212 -15.15 -8.94 1.55
CA GLY A 212 -15.91 -9.88 2.40
C GLY A 212 -15.95 -11.31 1.86
N GLU A 213 -15.89 -11.50 0.54
CA GLU A 213 -15.78 -12.84 -0.04
C GLU A 213 -14.37 -13.42 0.12
N HIS A 214 -13.31 -12.60 -0.01
CA HIS A 214 -11.94 -13.05 0.27
C HIS A 214 -11.77 -13.46 1.75
N LEU A 215 -12.44 -12.78 2.68
CA LEU A 215 -12.38 -13.08 4.12
C LEU A 215 -13.00 -14.44 4.49
N LYS A 216 -13.58 -15.19 3.55
CA LYS A 216 -14.05 -16.56 3.77
C LYS A 216 -12.93 -17.61 3.68
N TYR A 217 -11.71 -17.20 3.34
CA TYR A 217 -10.57 -18.06 3.05
C TYR A 217 -9.49 -17.83 4.10
N LYS A 218 -8.82 -18.90 4.54
CA LYS A 218 -7.73 -18.81 5.51
C LYS A 218 -6.56 -18.00 4.96
N PHE A 219 -6.25 -18.17 3.69
CA PHE A 219 -5.07 -17.61 3.06
C PHE A 219 -5.46 -16.64 1.94
N ILE A 220 -4.82 -15.47 1.90
CA ILE A 220 -5.05 -14.45 0.87
C ILE A 220 -3.73 -14.07 0.21
N LEU A 221 -3.68 -14.24 -1.10
CA LEU A 221 -2.48 -13.99 -1.90
C LEU A 221 -2.14 -12.49 -1.98
N CYS A 222 -0.92 -12.13 -1.61
CA CYS A 222 -0.43 -10.74 -1.58
C CYS A 222 0.82 -10.54 -2.44
N ILE A 223 0.77 -10.96 -3.72
CA ILE A 223 1.88 -10.77 -4.66
C ILE A 223 1.93 -9.33 -5.19
N GLU A 224 3.14 -8.75 -5.16
CA GLU A 224 3.48 -7.45 -5.73
C GLU A 224 3.01 -7.29 -7.19
N GLY A 225 2.63 -6.06 -7.57
CA GLY A 225 2.24 -5.72 -8.93
C GLY A 225 3.43 -5.07 -9.63
N ASN A 226 3.28 -3.80 -9.96
CA ASN A 226 4.42 -2.97 -10.33
C ASN A 226 5.30 -2.71 -9.09
N ASP A 227 4.69 -2.24 -7.99
CA ASP A 227 5.35 -2.02 -6.71
C ASP A 227 4.81 -2.95 -5.62
N VAL A 228 3.98 -2.48 -4.68
CA VAL A 228 3.49 -3.26 -3.54
C VAL A 228 2.12 -3.89 -3.81
N ALA A 229 1.85 -5.00 -3.13
CA ALA A 229 0.51 -5.56 -3.07
C ALA A 229 -0.44 -4.60 -2.32
N THR A 230 -1.41 -4.02 -3.04
CA THR A 230 -2.38 -3.07 -2.46
C THR A 230 -3.27 -3.72 -1.41
N ASN A 231 -3.51 -5.04 -1.51
CA ASN A 231 -4.37 -5.76 -0.58
C ASN A 231 -3.72 -6.07 0.77
N LEU A 232 -2.39 -6.11 0.85
CA LEU A 232 -1.66 -6.52 2.05
C LEU A 232 -2.17 -5.87 3.34
N LYS A 233 -2.42 -4.56 3.32
CA LYS A 233 -2.81 -3.78 4.49
C LYS A 233 -4.16 -4.20 5.06
N TRP A 234 -5.14 -4.47 4.19
CA TRP A 234 -6.44 -4.92 4.65
C TRP A 234 -6.43 -6.41 5.03
N VAL A 235 -5.62 -7.23 4.34
CA VAL A 235 -5.44 -8.64 4.69
C VAL A 235 -4.84 -8.77 6.09
N MET A 236 -3.77 -8.05 6.39
CA MET A 236 -3.11 -8.04 7.70
C MET A 236 -3.95 -7.42 8.83
N SER A 237 -5.06 -6.77 8.51
CA SER A 237 -6.06 -6.32 9.51
C SER A 237 -7.25 -7.27 9.64
N SER A 238 -7.18 -8.44 9.00
CA SER A 238 -8.20 -9.47 9.04
C SER A 238 -7.73 -10.70 9.81
N ASN A 239 -8.63 -11.66 10.03
CA ASN A 239 -8.25 -12.95 10.62
C ASN A 239 -7.86 -13.97 9.54
N SER A 240 -7.34 -13.50 8.40
CA SER A 240 -6.86 -14.34 7.29
C SER A 240 -5.38 -14.04 7.08
N LEU A 241 -4.60 -15.04 6.74
CA LEU A 241 -3.15 -14.93 6.63
C LEU A 241 -2.75 -14.42 5.24
N ALA A 242 -1.90 -13.40 5.23
CA ALA A 242 -1.25 -12.95 4.01
C ALA A 242 -0.22 -13.99 3.57
N VAL A 243 -0.28 -14.41 2.31
CA VAL A 243 0.71 -15.30 1.69
C VAL A 243 1.41 -14.54 0.58
N MET A 244 2.72 -14.36 0.70
CA MET A 244 3.51 -13.60 -0.27
C MET A 244 4.99 -13.94 -0.21
N PRO A 245 5.74 -13.72 -1.31
CA PRO A 245 7.19 -13.65 -1.23
C PRO A 245 7.66 -12.49 -0.36
N ARG A 246 8.94 -12.53 0.03
CA ARG A 246 9.60 -11.39 0.67
C ARG A 246 9.37 -10.11 -0.13
N PRO A 247 8.87 -9.02 0.50
CA PRO A 247 8.61 -7.77 -0.21
C PRO A 247 9.91 -7.20 -0.78
N ARG A 248 9.83 -6.68 -2.01
CA ARG A 248 10.94 -6.00 -2.68
C ARG A 248 10.81 -4.49 -2.57
N TYR A 249 9.57 -4.02 -2.48
CA TYR A 249 9.23 -2.62 -2.36
C TYR A 249 8.48 -2.35 -1.07
N GLU A 250 8.58 -1.11 -0.62
CA GLU A 250 7.86 -0.65 0.56
C GLU A 250 7.19 0.70 0.32
N THR A 251 6.23 0.99 1.17
CA THR A 251 5.49 2.24 1.27
C THR A 251 5.53 2.74 2.72
N TRP A 252 4.67 3.71 3.04
CA TRP A 252 4.45 4.16 4.41
C TRP A 252 4.06 3.02 5.38
N PHE A 253 3.61 1.87 4.88
CA PHE A 253 3.29 0.71 5.72
C PHE A 253 4.52 -0.02 6.30
N MET A 254 5.74 0.29 5.84
CA MET A 254 6.99 -0.32 6.30
C MET A 254 7.08 -1.82 6.00
N GLU A 255 6.78 -2.22 4.76
CA GLU A 255 6.86 -3.60 4.29
C GLU A 255 8.26 -4.21 4.55
N GLY A 256 9.32 -3.41 4.51
CA GLY A 256 10.68 -3.84 4.83
C GLY A 256 10.91 -4.23 6.30
N ARG A 257 9.99 -3.92 7.22
CA ARG A 257 10.01 -4.35 8.62
C ARG A 257 9.17 -5.59 8.89
N LEU A 258 8.51 -6.16 7.88
CA LEU A 258 7.68 -7.34 8.07
C LEU A 258 8.56 -8.58 8.31
N ILE A 259 8.31 -9.26 9.43
CA ILE A 259 9.00 -10.48 9.83
C ILE A 259 8.28 -11.69 9.19
N PRO A 260 8.97 -12.47 8.35
CA PRO A 260 8.45 -13.71 7.79
C PRO A 260 7.96 -14.69 8.84
N ASN A 261 6.84 -15.36 8.58
CA ASN A 261 6.20 -16.36 9.45
C ASN A 261 5.85 -15.84 10.86
N TYR A 262 5.81 -14.52 11.03
CA TYR A 262 5.31 -13.83 12.22
C TYR A 262 4.27 -12.78 11.85
N HIS A 263 4.45 -12.06 10.73
CA HIS A 263 3.43 -11.13 10.22
C HIS A 263 2.70 -11.65 8.97
N TYR A 264 3.29 -12.59 8.25
CA TYR A 264 2.76 -13.18 7.01
C TYR A 264 3.43 -14.53 6.75
N ILE A 265 2.80 -15.38 5.94
CA ILE A 265 3.41 -16.62 5.47
C ILE A 265 4.33 -16.28 4.29
N GLU A 266 5.62 -16.49 4.48
CA GLU A 266 6.62 -16.32 3.41
C GLU A 266 6.65 -17.56 2.52
N ILE A 267 6.55 -17.33 1.21
CA ILE A 267 6.81 -18.31 0.16
C ILE A 267 8.04 -17.89 -0.65
N LYS A 268 8.72 -18.83 -1.29
CA LYS A 268 9.85 -18.57 -2.17
C LYS A 268 9.43 -17.68 -3.35
N ALA A 269 10.40 -16.92 -3.86
CA ALA A 269 10.19 -16.04 -5.02
C ALA A 269 9.87 -16.80 -6.32
N ASP A 270 10.19 -18.10 -6.38
CA ASP A 270 9.83 -18.98 -7.48
C ASP A 270 8.52 -19.76 -7.24
N TYR A 271 7.90 -19.56 -6.07
CA TYR A 271 6.66 -20.15 -5.58
C TYR A 271 6.69 -21.66 -5.33
N SER A 272 7.88 -22.29 -5.40
CA SER A 272 8.02 -23.76 -5.34
C SER A 272 7.59 -24.40 -4.02
N ASP A 273 7.45 -23.63 -2.94
CA ASP A 273 7.09 -24.12 -1.60
C ASP A 273 5.66 -23.74 -1.17
N LEU A 274 4.83 -23.22 -2.09
CA LEU A 274 3.47 -22.78 -1.75
C LEU A 274 2.64 -23.90 -1.11
N GLU A 275 2.62 -25.08 -1.73
CA GLU A 275 1.82 -26.22 -1.29
C GLU A 275 2.21 -26.68 0.11
N ASP A 276 3.51 -26.82 0.35
CA ASP A 276 4.07 -27.19 1.66
C ASP A 276 3.67 -26.18 2.73
N LYS A 277 3.79 -24.87 2.42
CA LYS A 277 3.44 -23.78 3.35
C LYS A 277 1.95 -23.77 3.69
N LEU A 278 1.07 -23.85 2.68
CA LEU A 278 -0.37 -23.88 2.92
C LEU A 278 -0.77 -25.11 3.72
N THR A 279 -0.29 -26.29 3.32
CA THR A 279 -0.58 -27.56 3.98
C THR A 279 -0.09 -27.55 5.43
N TYR A 280 1.09 -26.99 5.70
CA TYR A 280 1.61 -26.84 7.05
C TYR A 280 0.65 -26.06 7.95
N TYR A 281 0.25 -24.85 7.56
CA TYR A 281 -0.62 -23.99 8.39
C TYR A 281 -2.10 -24.43 8.42
N ILE A 282 -2.53 -25.28 7.48
CA ILE A 282 -3.82 -25.96 7.59
C ILE A 282 -3.81 -26.96 8.76
N HIS A 283 -2.71 -27.70 8.93
CA HIS A 283 -2.58 -28.72 9.97
C HIS A 283 -2.04 -28.19 11.31
N HIS A 284 -1.37 -27.04 11.30
CA HIS A 284 -0.79 -26.39 12.49
C HIS A 284 -1.54 -25.08 12.81
N ILE A 285 -2.81 -25.23 13.17
CA ILE A 285 -3.72 -24.08 13.40
C ILE A 285 -3.19 -23.16 14.51
N ASP A 286 -2.61 -23.71 15.57
CA ASP A 286 -2.12 -22.90 16.69
C ASP A 286 -0.97 -21.97 16.26
N GLU A 287 -0.08 -22.45 15.39
CA GLU A 287 0.98 -21.63 14.79
C GLU A 287 0.42 -20.61 13.80
N ALA A 288 -0.58 -21.01 13.00
CA ALA A 288 -1.26 -20.10 12.08
C ALA A 288 -1.94 -18.93 12.81
N LEU A 289 -2.46 -19.15 14.03
CA LEU A 289 -3.08 -18.12 14.85
C LEU A 289 -2.09 -17.16 15.51
N GLN A 290 -0.80 -17.49 15.56
CA GLN A 290 0.24 -16.59 16.06
C GLN A 290 0.73 -15.57 15.00
N ILE A 291 0.38 -15.80 13.73
CA ILE A 291 0.70 -14.92 12.59
C ILE A 291 -0.43 -13.90 12.40
#